data_AF-A0A1M5YLX2-F1
#
_entry.id   AF-A0A1M5YLX2-F1
#
_cell.length_a   1.000
_cell.length_b   1.000
_cell.length_c   1.000
_cell.angle_alpha   90.00
_cell.angle_beta   90.00
_cell.angle_gamma   90.00
#
_symmetry.space_group_name_H-M   'P 1'
#
loop_
_entity.id
_entity.type
_entity.pdbx_description
1 polymer ?
#
loop_
_entity_poly.entity_id
_entity_poly.type
_entity_poly.pdbx_seq_one_letter_code
_entity_poly.pdbx_strand_id
1 'polypeptide(L)'
;MDKDRIKITEFLQWNDKNGCYTDENCDLEEVPRMTYEDAVKYFFGVMNDDFYYGIADNIFELSYDEVIKYAKENNFYNSTYKKLELLINNNEPTIEFYKSLV
;
A
#
# COMPACT_ATOMS: atom_id res chain seq x y z
N MET A 1 -12.61 -5.97 4.83
CA MET A 1 -12.35 -5.63 3.41
C MET A 1 -12.40 -4.13 3.20
N ASP A 2 -13.56 -3.45 3.24
CA ASP A 2 -13.58 -2.00 2.99
C ASP A 2 -12.89 -1.17 4.07
N LYS A 3 -13.06 -1.54 5.35
CA LYS A 3 -12.35 -0.88 6.45
C LYS A 3 -10.83 -1.07 6.37
N ASP A 4 -10.38 -2.25 5.98
CA ASP A 4 -8.95 -2.55 5.85
C ASP A 4 -8.36 -1.79 4.67
N ARG A 5 -9.07 -1.76 3.54
CA ARG A 5 -8.74 -0.94 2.37
C ARG A 5 -8.58 0.53 2.76
N ILE A 6 -9.56 1.12 3.45
CA ILE A 6 -9.52 2.51 3.90
C ILE A 6 -8.27 2.79 4.76
N LYS A 7 -7.98 1.94 5.75
CA LYS A 7 -6.77 2.09 6.59
C LYS A 7 -5.48 2.06 5.79
N ILE A 8 -5.39 1.16 4.81
CA ILE A 8 -4.22 1.07 3.93
C ILE A 8 -4.11 2.35 3.09
N THR A 9 -5.22 2.83 2.52
CA THR A 9 -5.22 4.03 1.71
C THR A 9 -4.89 5.29 2.51
N GLU A 10 -5.38 5.44 3.73
CA GLU A 10 -5.02 6.56 4.63
C GLU A 10 -3.52 6.59 4.93
N PHE A 11 -2.92 5.43 5.15
CA PHE A 11 -1.46 5.31 5.28
C PHE A 11 -0.73 5.73 4.00
N LEU A 12 -1.19 5.27 2.84
CA LEU A 12 -0.59 5.60 1.54
C LEU A 12 -0.69 7.11 1.26
N GLN A 13 -1.85 7.72 1.51
CA GLN A 13 -2.07 9.15 1.43
C GLN A 13 -1.09 9.90 2.32
N TRP A 14 -0.95 9.50 3.59
CA TRP A 14 0.02 10.11 4.50
C TRP A 14 1.47 10.00 3.98
N ASN A 15 1.87 8.83 3.48
CA ASN A 15 3.21 8.58 2.97
C ASN A 15 3.52 9.45 1.73
N ASP A 16 2.54 9.62 0.84
CA ASP A 16 2.63 10.44 -0.37
C ASP A 16 2.27 11.93 -0.13
N LYS A 17 2.35 12.41 1.12
CA LYS A 17 2.07 13.81 1.50
C LYS A 17 0.67 14.30 1.08
N ASN A 18 -0.34 13.45 1.32
CA ASN A 18 -1.75 13.57 0.93
C ASN A 18 -2.01 13.41 -0.57
N GLY A 19 -1.32 12.45 -1.21
CA GLY A 19 -1.58 12.04 -2.59
C GLY A 19 -3.02 11.55 -2.81
N CYS A 20 -3.50 11.60 -4.05
CA CYS A 20 -4.84 11.16 -4.41
C CYS A 20 -4.83 9.67 -4.79
N TYR A 21 -5.44 8.83 -3.96
CA TYR A 21 -5.74 7.43 -4.27
C TYR A 21 -7.25 7.32 -4.41
N THR A 22 -7.74 6.61 -5.44
CA THR A 22 -9.18 6.55 -5.75
C THR A 22 -9.96 5.83 -4.66
N ASP A 23 -10.34 6.58 -3.62
CA ASP A 23 -11.01 6.10 -2.41
C ASP A 23 -12.23 6.97 -2.10
N GLU A 24 -12.64 7.04 -0.83
CA GLU A 24 -13.80 7.84 -0.43
C GLU A 24 -13.51 9.35 -0.40
N ASN A 25 -12.23 9.72 -0.25
CA ASN A 25 -11.78 11.11 -0.09
C ASN A 25 -11.22 11.70 -1.39
N CYS A 26 -10.80 10.85 -2.33
CA CYS A 26 -10.40 11.28 -3.67
C CYS A 26 -11.15 10.50 -4.75
N ASP A 27 -12.31 11.01 -5.14
CA ASP A 27 -13.11 10.47 -6.23
C ASP A 27 -12.77 11.21 -7.53
N LEU A 28 -12.26 10.48 -8.52
CA LEU A 28 -11.99 11.01 -9.86
C LEU A 28 -13.05 10.44 -10.79
N GLU A 29 -13.87 11.33 -11.38
CA GLU A 29 -14.91 10.92 -12.31
C GLU A 29 -14.34 9.98 -13.38
N GLU A 30 -15.09 8.92 -13.69
CA GLU A 30 -14.73 7.88 -14.68
C GLU A 30 -13.59 6.93 -14.29
N VAL A 31 -12.93 7.13 -13.14
CA VAL A 31 -11.92 6.20 -12.62
C VAL A 31 -12.53 5.31 -11.53
N PRO A 32 -12.41 3.97 -11.63
CA PRO A 32 -12.91 3.10 -10.58
C PRO A 32 -12.15 3.31 -9.27
N ARG A 33 -12.87 3.14 -8.15
CA ARG A 33 -12.25 3.08 -6.83
C ARG A 33 -11.24 1.94 -6.77
N MET A 34 -10.13 2.18 -6.11
CA MET A 34 -9.09 1.17 -5.93
C MET A 34 -9.66 -0.03 -5.18
N THR A 35 -9.22 -1.23 -5.56
CA THR A 35 -9.58 -2.45 -4.86
C THR A 35 -8.72 -2.63 -3.60
N TYR A 36 -9.08 -3.60 -2.76
CA TYR A 36 -8.21 -4.00 -1.65
C TYR A 36 -6.85 -4.53 -2.17
N GLU A 37 -6.85 -5.25 -3.29
CA GLU A 37 -5.62 -5.76 -3.92
C GLU A 37 -4.73 -4.60 -4.38
N ASP A 38 -5.30 -3.56 -4.99
CA ASP A 38 -4.54 -2.36 -5.37
C ASP A 38 -3.93 -1.66 -4.16
N ALA A 39 -4.70 -1.51 -3.07
CA ALA A 39 -4.20 -0.91 -1.84
C ALA A 39 -3.03 -1.73 -1.25
N VAL A 40 -3.15 -3.05 -1.20
CA VAL A 40 -2.06 -3.94 -0.75
C VAL A 40 -0.86 -3.87 -1.70
N LYS A 41 -1.09 -3.85 -3.01
CA LYS A 41 -0.03 -3.71 -4.02
C LYS A 41 0.81 -2.45 -3.79
N TYR A 42 0.15 -1.32 -3.61
CA TYR A 42 0.82 -0.04 -3.36
C TYR A 42 1.49 0.00 -2.00
N PHE A 43 0.88 -0.62 -0.98
CA PHE A 43 1.54 -0.79 0.32
C PHE A 43 2.86 -1.54 0.16
N PHE A 44 2.89 -2.66 -0.56
CA PHE A 44 4.13 -3.39 -0.83
C PHE A 44 5.16 -2.54 -1.59
N GLY A 45 4.71 -1.75 -2.55
CA GLY A 45 5.53 -0.78 -3.27
C GLY A 45 6.19 0.24 -2.36
N VAL A 46 5.43 0.89 -1.48
CA VAL A 46 5.95 1.89 -0.53
C VAL A 46 6.93 1.28 0.46
N MET A 47 6.64 0.09 0.96
CA MET A 47 7.44 -0.53 2.03
C MET A 47 8.76 -1.12 1.54
N ASN A 48 8.92 -1.27 0.22
CA ASN A 48 10.11 -1.83 -0.43
C ASN A 48 10.42 -1.02 -1.70
N ASP A 49 10.31 0.31 -1.60
CA ASP A 49 10.39 1.24 -2.71
C ASP A 49 11.70 1.12 -3.51
N ASP A 50 12.84 1.07 -2.82
CA ASP A 50 14.17 0.87 -3.43
C ASP A 50 14.22 -0.35 -4.36
N PHE A 51 13.53 -1.44 -3.98
CA PHE A 51 13.51 -2.67 -4.77
C PHE A 51 12.57 -2.54 -5.97
N TYR A 52 11.35 -2.05 -5.79
CA TYR A 52 10.37 -1.97 -6.87
C TYR A 52 10.73 -0.90 -7.91
N TYR A 53 11.35 0.21 -7.50
CA TYR A 53 11.93 1.18 -8.44
C TYR A 53 13.08 0.60 -9.27
N GLY A 54 13.72 -0.48 -8.81
CA GLY A 54 14.69 -1.24 -9.59
C GLY A 54 14.07 -2.15 -10.66
N ILE A 55 12.75 -2.37 -10.63
CA ILE A 55 12.03 -3.25 -11.55
C ILE A 55 11.21 -2.46 -12.57
N ALA A 56 10.49 -1.44 -12.12
CA ALA A 56 9.62 -0.60 -12.95
C ALA A 56 9.69 0.86 -12.49
N ASP A 57 9.50 1.79 -13.42
CA ASP A 57 9.50 3.23 -13.10
C ASP A 57 8.34 3.58 -12.14
N ASN A 58 7.25 2.82 -12.19
CA ASN A 58 6.12 2.97 -11.29
C ASN A 58 5.48 1.62 -10.91
N ILE A 59 5.11 1.47 -9.63
CA ILE A 59 4.37 0.30 -9.10
C ILE A 59 3.05 0.03 -9.83
N PHE A 60 2.46 1.04 -10.51
CA PHE A 60 1.25 0.89 -11.32
C PHE A 60 1.45 -0.05 -12.52
N GLU A 61 2.69 -0.17 -13.02
CA GLU A 61 3.04 -1.03 -14.15
C GLU A 61 3.05 -2.51 -13.78
N LEU A 62 3.16 -2.81 -12.48
CA LEU A 62 3.14 -4.17 -11.96
C LEU A 62 1.73 -4.60 -11.58
N SER A 63 1.39 -5.85 -11.87
CA SER A 63 0.20 -6.50 -11.33
C SER A 63 0.37 -6.87 -9.86
N TYR A 64 -0.76 -7.11 -9.16
CA TYR A 64 -0.73 -7.59 -7.78
C TYR A 64 0.10 -8.88 -7.66
N ASP A 65 -0.14 -9.85 -8.55
CA ASP A 65 0.55 -11.14 -8.53
C ASP A 65 2.06 -10.99 -8.73
N GLU A 66 2.51 -10.10 -9.61
CA GLU A 66 3.94 -9.80 -9.79
C GLU A 66 4.56 -9.20 -8.53
N VAL A 67 3.89 -8.21 -7.93
CA VAL A 67 4.35 -7.59 -6.68
C VAL A 67 4.51 -8.64 -5.58
N ILE A 68 3.51 -9.49 -5.38
CA ILE A 68 3.53 -10.53 -4.34
C ILE A 68 4.58 -11.61 -4.66
N LYS A 69 4.72 -12.00 -5.93
CA LYS A 69 5.75 -12.94 -6.38
C LYS A 69 7.14 -12.41 -6.07
N TYR A 70 7.46 -11.19 -6.48
CA TYR A 70 8.77 -10.60 -6.24
C TYR A 70 9.07 -10.47 -4.74
N ALA A 71 8.07 -10.11 -3.93
CA ALA A 71 8.23 -10.05 -2.48
C ALA A 71 8.60 -11.39 -1.86
N LYS A 72 8.03 -12.49 -2.37
CA LYS A 72 8.35 -13.84 -1.91
C LYS A 72 9.74 -14.27 -2.37
N GLU A 73 10.07 -14.03 -3.64
CA GLU A 73 11.38 -14.37 -4.22
C GLU A 73 12.53 -13.63 -3.53
N ASN A 74 12.27 -12.43 -3.00
CA ASN A 74 13.26 -11.59 -2.33
C ASN A 74 13.13 -11.57 -0.80
N ASN A 75 12.36 -12.51 -0.22
CA ASN A 75 12.27 -12.78 1.22
C ASN A 75 11.72 -11.64 2.10
N PHE A 76 11.05 -10.63 1.52
CA PHE A 76 10.42 -9.54 2.29
C PHE A 76 8.90 -9.66 2.39
N TYR A 77 8.27 -10.64 1.71
CA TYR A 77 6.82 -10.83 1.79
C TYR A 77 6.31 -10.92 3.23
N ASN A 78 6.89 -11.80 4.05
CA ASN A 78 6.43 -12.02 5.43
C ASN A 78 6.62 -10.78 6.32
N SER A 79 7.72 -10.05 6.16
CA SER A 79 7.98 -8.84 6.95
C SER A 79 7.04 -7.71 6.54
N THR A 80 6.83 -7.48 5.24
CA THR A 80 5.87 -6.50 4.73
C THR A 80 4.44 -6.85 5.14
N TYR A 81 4.04 -8.12 5.00
CA TYR A 81 2.71 -8.58 5.38
C TYR A 81 2.45 -8.43 6.88
N LYS A 82 3.45 -8.68 7.74
CA LYS A 82 3.33 -8.42 9.19
C LYS A 82 3.08 -6.95 9.48
N LYS A 83 3.75 -6.03 8.76
CA LYS A 83 3.52 -4.58 8.89
C LYS A 83 2.11 -4.19 8.42
N LEU A 84 1.62 -4.81 7.34
CA LEU A 84 0.25 -4.66 6.86
C LEU A 84 -0.77 -5.13 7.92
N GLU A 85 -0.54 -6.30 8.54
CA GLU A 85 -1.39 -6.80 9.62
C GLU A 85 -1.42 -5.86 10.83
N LEU A 86 -0.26 -5.29 11.20
CA LEU A 86 -0.20 -4.29 12.27
C LEU A 86 -1.03 -3.05 11.93
N LEU A 87 -0.97 -2.59 10.68
CA LEU A 87 -1.74 -1.44 10.21
C LEU A 87 -3.25 -1.71 10.26
N ILE A 88 -3.72 -2.80 9.66
CA ILE A 88 -5.17 -3.09 9.57
C ILE A 88 -5.79 -3.42 10.95
N ASN A 89 -5.00 -3.99 11.87
CA ASN A 89 -5.45 -4.32 13.22
C ASN A 89 -5.35 -3.14 14.20
N ASN A 90 -4.71 -2.03 13.82
CA ASN A 90 -4.70 -0.82 14.62
C ASN A 90 -6.03 -0.07 14.46
N ASN A 91 -6.75 0.16 15.55
CA ASN A 91 -8.07 0.82 15.50
C ASN A 91 -7.95 2.33 15.21
N GLU A 92 -6.91 2.97 15.71
CA GLU A 92 -6.67 4.42 15.58
C GLU A 92 -5.18 4.66 15.34
N PRO A 93 -4.68 4.37 14.13
CA PRO A 93 -3.28 4.57 13.80
C PRO A 93 -2.90 6.05 13.87
N THR A 94 -1.80 6.35 14.56
CA THR A 94 -1.25 7.71 14.66
C THR A 94 -0.17 7.95 13.59
N ILE A 95 0.21 9.21 13.40
CA ILE A 95 1.34 9.57 12.54
C ILE A 95 2.63 8.90 13.04
N GLU A 96 2.86 8.85 14.36
CA GLU A 96 4.01 8.18 14.95
C GLU A 96 4.00 6.68 14.65
N PHE A 97 2.82 6.06 14.66
CA PHE A 97 2.67 4.66 14.27
C PHE A 97 3.02 4.47 12.79
N TYR A 98 2.52 5.32 11.88
CA TYR A 98 2.88 5.25 10.46
C TYR A 98 4.39 5.39 10.24
N LYS A 99 5.05 6.34 10.91
CA LYS A 99 6.52 6.49 10.88
C LYS A 99 7.26 5.26 11.38
N SER A 100 6.67 4.49 12.30
CA SER A 100 7.29 3.26 12.82
C SER A 100 7.17 2.07 11.86
N LEU A 101 6.28 2.15 10.86
CA LEU A 101 6.09 1.10 9.86
C LEU A 101 7.13 1.21 8.74
N VAL A 102 7.46 2.41 8.28
CA VAL A 102 8.45 2.66 7.21
C VAL A 102 9.88 2.51 7.72
#